data_AF-A0A6M4MHG9-F1
#
_entry.id   AF-A0A6M4MHG9-F1
#
_cell.length_a   1.000
_cell.length_b   1.000
_cell.length_c   1.000
_cell.angle_alpha   90.00
_cell.angle_beta   90.00
_cell.angle_gamma   90.00
#
_symmetry.space_group_name_H-M   'P 1'
#
loop_
_entity.id
_entity.type
_entity.pdbx_description
1 polymer ?
#
loop_
_entity_poly.entity_id
_entity_poly.type
_entity_poly.pdbx_seq_one_letter_code
_entity_poly.pdbx_strand_id
1 'polypeptide(L)'
;MLAGFDKAAAELYARLTPVPSTDNKESLIAMIDAVGAKPLTITLEKLSFKYNEVPFQAQGRADIQPFKYAELLAGHGAEKLQAELSIQLGKYVTEVLPQFAPMLEQYVQMGMIEQDEDGAYKSQVQFNRKQLRANDNVVQQF
;
A
#
# COMPACT_ATOMS: atom_id res chain seq x y z
N MET A 1 31.96 -39.54 12.56
CA MET A 1 32.82 -38.57 11.86
C MET A 1 32.11 -38.13 10.59
N LEU A 2 31.35 -37.03 10.64
CA LEU A 2 30.75 -36.37 9.48
C LEU A 2 31.01 -34.87 9.65
N ALA A 3 32.21 -34.43 9.31
CA ALA A 3 32.65 -33.04 9.50
C ALA A 3 33.40 -32.49 8.27
N GLY A 4 33.11 -32.99 7.08
CA GLY A 4 33.83 -32.63 5.84
C GLY A 4 32.97 -32.04 4.72
N PHE A 5 31.64 -32.15 4.78
CA PHE A 5 30.76 -31.76 3.67
C PHE A 5 30.17 -30.35 3.77
N ASP A 6 30.32 -29.68 4.92
CA ASP A 6 29.57 -28.46 5.21
C ASP A 6 30.32 -27.16 4.83
N LYS A 7 31.65 -27.14 4.95
CA LYS A 7 32.44 -25.93 4.64
C LYS A 7 32.52 -25.59 3.16
N ALA A 8 32.74 -26.60 2.31
CA ALA A 8 32.84 -26.38 0.87
C ALA A 8 31.49 -25.99 0.26
N ALA A 9 30.38 -26.54 0.77
CA ALA A 9 29.03 -26.17 0.34
C ALA A 9 28.64 -24.76 0.81
N ALA A 10 28.99 -24.38 2.04
CA ALA A 10 28.79 -23.03 2.55
C ALA A 10 29.61 -21.97 1.80
N GLU A 11 30.88 -22.27 1.46
CA GLU A 11 31.71 -21.39 0.64
C GLU A 11 31.22 -21.28 -0.81
N LEU A 12 30.68 -22.37 -1.39
CA LEU A 12 30.04 -22.32 -2.70
C LEU A 12 28.76 -21.48 -2.67
N TYR A 13 27.92 -21.64 -1.64
CA TYR A 13 26.70 -20.83 -1.48
C TYR A 13 27.04 -19.34 -1.33
N ALA A 14 28.02 -19.00 -0.50
CA ALA A 14 28.48 -17.63 -0.32
C ALA A 14 29.09 -17.02 -1.61
N ARG A 15 29.68 -17.83 -2.49
CA ARG A 15 30.17 -17.39 -3.81
C ARG A 15 29.09 -17.31 -4.89
N LEU A 16 28.01 -18.09 -4.77
CA LEU A 16 26.96 -18.22 -5.78
C LEU A 16 25.74 -17.33 -5.52
N THR A 17 25.50 -16.93 -4.28
CA THR A 17 24.56 -15.85 -3.97
C THR A 17 25.33 -14.55 -3.82
N PRO A 18 25.27 -13.61 -4.79
CA PRO A 18 25.59 -12.24 -4.47
C PRO A 18 24.52 -11.78 -3.48
N VAL A 19 24.82 -11.88 -2.17
CA VAL A 19 24.18 -11.01 -1.20
C VAL A 19 24.66 -9.62 -1.62
N PRO A 20 23.79 -8.75 -2.14
CA PRO A 20 24.21 -7.43 -2.54
C PRO A 20 24.77 -6.76 -1.29
N SER A 21 26.08 -6.50 -1.27
CA SER A 21 26.68 -5.67 -0.25
C SER A 21 25.99 -4.32 -0.30
N THR A 22 25.36 -3.94 0.81
CA THR A 22 24.57 -2.73 0.99
C THR A 22 25.39 -1.42 0.94
N ASP A 23 26.65 -1.46 0.49
CA ASP A 23 27.57 -0.30 0.49
C ASP A 23 27.66 0.45 -0.84
N ASN A 24 27.01 0.01 -1.93
CA ASN A 24 27.09 0.70 -3.22
C ASN A 24 25.76 1.34 -3.61
N LYS A 25 25.69 2.67 -3.48
CA LYS A 25 24.60 3.51 -4.01
C LYS A 25 24.28 3.16 -5.47
N GLU A 26 25.29 2.87 -6.29
CA GLU A 26 25.12 2.45 -7.68
C GLU A 26 24.37 1.11 -7.82
N SER A 27 24.66 0.13 -6.95
CA SER A 27 23.95 -1.15 -6.95
C SER A 27 22.48 -1.00 -6.54
N LEU A 28 22.19 -0.12 -5.59
CA LEU A 28 20.80 0.21 -5.20
C LEU A 28 20.06 0.91 -6.34
N ILE A 29 20.69 1.85 -7.04
CA ILE A 29 20.11 2.53 -8.20
C ILE A 29 19.80 1.53 -9.30
N ALA A 30 20.77 0.68 -9.65
CA ALA A 30 20.58 -0.36 -10.67
C ALA A 30 19.46 -1.34 -10.30
N MET A 31 19.34 -1.70 -9.01
CA MET A 31 18.24 -2.54 -8.53
C MET A 31 16.89 -1.83 -8.67
N ILE A 32 16.79 -0.57 -8.26
CA ILE A 32 15.55 0.22 -8.37
C ILE A 32 15.15 0.39 -9.84
N ASP A 33 16.09 0.71 -10.73
CA ASP A 33 15.85 0.82 -12.16
C ASP A 33 15.44 -0.52 -12.78
N ALA A 34 16.04 -1.63 -12.35
CA ALA A 34 15.66 -2.97 -12.83
C ALA A 34 14.24 -3.35 -12.40
N VAL A 35 13.84 -3.01 -11.18
CA VAL A 35 12.47 -3.22 -10.67
C VAL A 35 11.48 -2.30 -11.41
N GLY A 36 11.84 -1.02 -11.58
CA GLY A 36 11.00 -0.02 -12.23
C GLY A 36 10.92 -0.13 -13.75
N ALA A 37 11.72 -0.99 -14.39
CA ALA A 37 11.72 -1.18 -15.84
C ALA A 37 10.39 -1.74 -16.40
N LYS A 38 9.55 -2.33 -15.55
CA LYS A 38 8.27 -2.93 -15.92
C LYS A 38 7.15 -2.35 -15.06
N PRO A 39 5.89 -2.36 -15.54
CA PRO A 39 4.76 -1.99 -14.70
C PRO A 39 4.66 -2.94 -13.51
N LEU A 40 4.39 -2.38 -12.33
CA LEU A 40 4.20 -3.14 -11.10
C LEU A 40 2.74 -2.98 -10.65
N THR A 41 2.07 -4.10 -10.37
CA THR A 41 0.76 -4.10 -9.73
C THR A 41 0.87 -4.72 -8.35
N ILE A 42 0.43 -3.99 -7.34
CA ILE A 42 0.28 -4.46 -5.96
C ILE A 42 -1.20 -4.59 -5.69
N THR A 43 -1.66 -5.78 -5.29
CA THR A 43 -3.07 -6.03 -4.99
C THR A 43 -3.22 -6.44 -3.53
N LEU A 44 -4.08 -5.73 -2.81
CA LEU A 44 -4.61 -6.14 -1.52
C LEU A 44 -5.97 -6.80 -1.78
N GLU A 45 -5.97 -8.12 -1.94
CA GLU A 45 -7.19 -8.85 -2.30
C GLU A 45 -8.29 -8.69 -1.25
N LYS A 46 -7.94 -8.92 0.03
CA LYS A 46 -8.83 -8.69 1.16
C LYS A 46 -8.04 -8.67 2.47
N LEU A 47 -8.12 -7.56 3.18
CA LEU A 47 -7.81 -7.47 4.61
C LEU A 47 -9.13 -7.46 5.36
N SER A 48 -9.34 -8.39 6.28
CA SER A 48 -10.50 -8.37 7.16
C SER A 48 -10.11 -8.70 8.59
N PHE A 49 -10.55 -7.88 9.52
CA PHE A 49 -10.37 -8.10 10.95
C PHE A 49 -11.60 -7.62 11.70
N LYS A 50 -11.70 -7.99 12.97
CA LYS A 50 -12.72 -7.48 13.88
C LYS A 50 -12.05 -6.71 15.00
N TYR A 51 -12.62 -5.58 15.38
CA TYR A 51 -12.26 -4.85 16.58
C TYR A 51 -13.51 -4.75 17.46
N ASN A 52 -13.49 -5.38 18.64
CA ASN A 52 -14.63 -5.44 19.55
C ASN A 52 -15.94 -5.82 18.82
N GLU A 53 -15.92 -6.93 18.07
CA GLU A 53 -17.02 -7.44 17.22
C GLU A 53 -17.44 -6.56 16.02
N VAL A 54 -16.87 -5.37 15.83
CA VAL A 54 -17.10 -4.57 14.62
C VAL A 54 -16.21 -5.06 13.49
N PRO A 55 -16.77 -5.50 12.35
CA PRO A 55 -15.98 -5.91 11.20
C PRO A 55 -15.34 -4.69 10.52
N PHE A 56 -14.05 -4.84 10.18
CA PHE A 56 -13.33 -3.98 9.26
C PHE A 56 -12.96 -4.80 8.03
N GLN A 57 -13.12 -4.19 6.85
CA GLN A 57 -12.65 -4.76 5.59
C GLN A 57 -11.93 -3.69 4.77
N ALA A 58 -10.82 -4.07 4.15
CA ALA A 58 -10.14 -3.25 3.16
C ALA A 58 -9.70 -4.11 1.99
N GLN A 59 -9.83 -3.56 0.79
CA GLN A 59 -9.35 -4.15 -0.46
C GLN A 59 -8.79 -3.03 -1.31
N GLY A 60 -7.78 -3.31 -2.12
CA GLY A 60 -7.17 -2.26 -2.90
C GLY A 60 -6.22 -2.76 -3.96
N ARG A 61 -5.84 -1.84 -4.81
CA ARG A 61 -4.93 -2.08 -5.92
C ARG A 61 -4.09 -0.83 -6.13
N ALA A 62 -2.80 -1.01 -6.32
CA ALA A 62 -1.90 0.03 -6.76
C ALA A 62 -1.19 -0.43 -8.03
N ASP A 63 -1.28 0.38 -9.08
CA ASP A 63 -0.58 0.21 -10.33
C ASP A 63 0.49 1.30 -10.46
N ILE A 64 1.72 0.87 -10.68
CA ILE A 64 2.88 1.74 -10.84
C ILE A 64 3.37 1.57 -12.27
N GLN A 65 3.32 2.66 -13.03
CA GLN A 65 3.89 2.71 -14.37
C GLN A 65 5.42 2.59 -14.32
N PRO A 66 6.07 2.14 -15.41
CA PRO A 66 7.52 2.08 -15.46
C PRO A 66 8.19 3.39 -15.03
N PHE A 67 9.23 3.27 -14.21
CA PHE A 67 9.94 4.39 -13.61
C PHE A 67 11.43 4.10 -13.50
N LYS A 68 12.21 5.19 -13.39
CA LYS A 68 13.63 5.17 -13.04
C LYS A 68 13.87 5.89 -11.72
N TYR A 69 14.95 5.54 -11.03
CA TYR A 69 15.40 6.19 -9.81
C TYR A 69 15.55 7.71 -9.96
N ALA A 70 16.05 8.18 -11.11
CA ALA A 70 16.15 9.61 -11.40
C ALA A 70 14.79 10.33 -11.41
N GLU A 71 13.72 9.67 -11.87
CA GLU A 71 12.36 10.23 -11.86
C GLU A 71 11.79 10.29 -10.44
N LEU A 72 12.13 9.32 -9.59
CA LEU A 72 11.76 9.34 -8.17
C LEU A 72 12.42 10.51 -7.43
N LEU A 73 13.72 10.74 -7.68
CA LEU A 73 14.45 11.87 -7.08
C LEU A 73 13.95 13.24 -7.56
N ALA A 74 13.52 13.32 -8.82
CA ALA A 74 12.94 14.53 -9.38
C ALA A 74 11.49 14.79 -8.94
N GLY A 75 10.90 13.93 -8.10
CA GLY A 75 9.54 14.09 -7.59
C GLY A 75 8.44 13.65 -8.56
N HIS A 76 8.79 13.02 -9.69
CA HIS A 76 7.81 12.54 -10.68
C HIS A 76 7.22 11.16 -10.33
N GLY A 77 7.66 10.53 -9.23
CA GLY A 77 7.15 9.23 -8.79
C GLY A 77 5.63 9.20 -8.57
N ALA A 78 5.07 10.29 -8.03
CA ALA A 78 3.63 10.43 -7.79
C ALA A 78 2.79 10.42 -9.08
N GLU A 79 3.36 10.74 -10.24
CA GLU A 79 2.66 10.71 -11.54
C GLU A 79 2.54 9.29 -12.08
N LYS A 80 3.41 8.39 -11.63
CA LYS A 80 3.49 7.00 -12.07
C LYS A 80 2.60 6.08 -11.25
N LEU A 81 2.21 6.50 -10.04
CA LEU A 81 1.37 5.75 -9.12
C LEU A 81 -0.11 6.05 -9.36
N GLN A 82 -0.88 4.99 -9.55
CA GLN A 82 -2.33 4.99 -9.45
C GLN A 82 -2.70 3.99 -8.36
N ALA A 83 -3.53 4.39 -7.40
CA ALA A 83 -3.95 3.51 -6.33
C ALA A 83 -5.43 3.68 -6.03
N GLU A 84 -6.06 2.60 -5.60
CA GLU A 84 -7.42 2.55 -5.14
C GLU A 84 -7.49 1.66 -3.90
N LEU A 85 -8.19 2.13 -2.88
CA LEU A 85 -8.39 1.43 -1.62
C LEU A 85 -9.86 1.59 -1.22
N SER A 86 -10.62 0.51 -1.23
CA SER A 86 -11.96 0.47 -0.65
C SER A 86 -11.85 0.05 0.80
N ILE A 87 -12.50 0.81 1.69
CA ILE A 87 -12.56 0.55 3.13
C ILE A 87 -14.03 0.42 3.52
N GLN A 88 -14.33 -0.58 4.35
CA GLN A 88 -15.65 -0.77 4.96
C GLN A 88 -15.51 -0.99 6.47
N LEU A 89 -16.31 -0.25 7.22
CA LEU A 89 -16.45 -0.30 8.67
C LEU A 89 -17.87 -0.74 9.02
N GLY A 90 -18.01 -1.70 9.92
CA GLY A 90 -19.32 -2.21 10.32
C GLY A 90 -20.21 -1.16 10.99
N LYS A 91 -21.53 -1.38 10.92
CA LYS A 91 -22.57 -0.44 11.39
C LYS A 91 -22.48 -0.01 12.86
N TYR A 92 -21.95 -0.89 13.71
CA TYR A 92 -21.82 -0.66 15.14
C TYR A 92 -20.52 0.06 15.53
N VAL A 93 -19.74 0.59 14.57
CA VAL A 93 -18.46 1.25 14.84
C VAL A 93 -18.61 2.44 15.80
N THR A 94 -19.70 3.20 15.72
CA THR A 94 -19.98 4.34 16.59
C THR A 94 -20.42 3.93 18.00
N GLU A 95 -20.99 2.74 18.17
CA GLU A 95 -21.33 2.18 19.48
C GLU A 95 -20.09 1.67 20.21
N VAL A 96 -19.15 1.09 19.46
CA VAL A 96 -17.92 0.49 19.99
C VAL A 96 -16.79 1.50 20.13
N LEU A 97 -16.75 2.51 19.27
CA LEU A 97 -15.79 3.61 19.29
C LEU A 97 -16.52 4.96 19.23
N PRO A 98 -17.27 5.33 20.29
CA PRO A 98 -18.08 6.55 20.31
C PRO A 98 -17.28 7.83 20.13
N GLN A 99 -15.99 7.83 20.47
CA GLN A 99 -15.10 8.96 20.23
C GLN A 99 -14.90 9.30 18.75
N PHE A 100 -15.13 8.35 17.83
CA PHE A 100 -15.03 8.59 16.39
C PHE A 100 -16.35 8.97 15.73
N ALA A 101 -17.48 8.84 16.44
CA ALA A 101 -18.80 9.22 15.93
C ALA A 101 -18.85 10.64 15.32
N PRO A 102 -18.39 11.71 16.00
CA PRO A 102 -18.47 13.07 15.43
C PRO A 102 -17.61 13.22 14.16
N MET A 103 -16.47 12.53 14.10
CA MET A 103 -15.60 12.54 12.93
C MET A 103 -16.24 11.80 11.75
N LEU A 104 -16.85 10.64 12.00
CA LEU A 104 -17.56 9.86 10.97
C LEU A 104 -18.77 10.63 10.44
N GLU A 105 -19.57 11.25 11.31
CA GLU A 105 -20.69 12.10 10.92
C GLU A 105 -20.24 13.26 10.04
N GLN A 106 -19.15 13.94 10.40
CA GLN A 106 -18.58 15.01 9.58
C GLN A 106 -18.15 14.49 8.21
N TYR A 107 -17.48 13.34 8.14
CA TYR A 107 -17.06 12.76 6.86
C TYR A 107 -18.22 12.27 5.99
N VAL A 108 -19.31 11.83 6.60
CA VAL A 108 -20.57 11.54 5.88
C VAL A 108 -21.16 12.82 5.31
N GLN A 109 -21.24 13.90 6.09
CA GLN A 109 -21.74 15.20 5.61
C GLN A 109 -20.88 15.79 4.48
N MET A 110 -19.56 15.55 4.52
CA MET A 110 -18.62 15.97 3.47
C MET A 110 -18.60 15.01 2.27
N GLY A 111 -19.35 13.91 2.30
CA GLY A 111 -19.39 12.90 1.24
C GLY A 111 -18.09 12.10 1.07
N MET A 112 -17.18 12.13 2.05
CA MET A 112 -15.95 11.34 2.04
C MET A 112 -16.17 9.89 2.47
N ILE A 113 -17.26 9.65 3.21
CA ILE A 113 -17.72 8.35 3.66
C ILE A 113 -19.20 8.25 3.32
N GLU A 114 -19.66 7.09 2.88
CA GLU A 114 -21.06 6.77 2.67
C GLU A 114 -21.52 5.79 3.73
N GLN A 115 -22.81 5.82 4.05
CA GLN A 115 -23.44 4.79 4.86
C GLN A 115 -24.34 3.95 3.95
N ASP A 116 -24.13 2.64 3.95
CA ASP A 116 -24.97 1.72 3.16
C ASP A 116 -26.31 1.43 3.85
N GLU A 117 -27.17 0.68 3.16
CA GLU A 117 -28.51 0.31 3.66
C GLU A 117 -28.46 -0.50 4.97
N ASP A 118 -27.38 -1.24 5.20
CA ASP A 118 -27.14 -2.01 6.42
C ASP A 118 -26.58 -1.16 7.56
N GLY A 119 -26.34 0.14 7.32
CA GLY A 119 -25.76 1.08 8.25
C GLY A 119 -24.23 1.04 8.35
N ALA A 120 -23.55 0.24 7.52
CA ALA A 120 -22.10 0.17 7.49
C ALA A 120 -21.51 1.38 6.74
N TYR A 121 -20.35 1.84 7.20
CA TYR A 121 -19.65 2.97 6.60
C TYR A 121 -18.68 2.48 5.52
N LYS A 122 -18.70 3.11 4.35
CA LYS A 122 -17.85 2.79 3.20
C LYS A 122 -17.12 4.02 2.70
N SER A 123 -15.90 3.83 2.24
CA SER A 123 -15.13 4.88 1.56
C SER A 123 -14.23 4.26 0.51
N GLN A 124 -14.13 4.91 -0.64
CA GLN A 124 -13.19 4.57 -1.70
C GLN A 124 -12.14 5.66 -1.78
N VAL A 125 -10.91 5.33 -1.41
CA VAL A 125 -9.78 6.24 -1.52
C VAL A 125 -9.08 5.99 -2.85
N GLN A 126 -8.95 7.01 -3.67
CA GLN A 126 -8.27 6.94 -4.96
C GLN A 126 -7.10 7.91 -4.99
N PHE A 127 -5.96 7.44 -5.48
CA PHE A 127 -4.82 8.27 -5.81
C PHE A 127 -4.56 8.17 -7.30
N ASN A 128 -4.72 9.27 -8.04
CA ASN A 128 -4.44 9.31 -9.47
C ASN A 128 -4.00 10.71 -9.87
N ARG A 129 -3.02 10.83 -10.76
CA ARG A 129 -2.52 12.12 -11.29
C ARG A 129 -2.23 13.16 -10.20
N LYS A 130 -1.54 12.75 -9.12
CA LYS A 130 -1.23 13.60 -7.94
C LYS A 130 -2.45 14.11 -7.17
N GLN A 131 -3.62 13.49 -7.34
CA GLN A 131 -4.82 13.82 -6.60
C GLN A 131 -5.21 12.64 -5.71
N LEU A 132 -5.38 12.92 -4.42
CA LEU A 132 -5.99 12.01 -3.46
C LEU A 132 -7.47 12.37 -3.33
N ARG A 133 -8.35 11.41 -3.60
CA ARG A 133 -9.80 11.53 -3.48
C ARG A 133 -10.31 10.52 -2.47
N ALA A 134 -11.33 10.91 -1.71
CA ALA A 134 -12.15 10.01 -0.90
C ALA A 134 -13.57 10.09 -1.47
N ASN A 135 -14.05 8.96 -1.97
CA ASN A 135 -15.16 8.88 -2.92
C ASN A 135 -14.93 9.88 -4.06
N ASP A 136 -15.89 10.78 -4.31
CA ASP A 136 -15.78 11.83 -5.33
C ASP A 136 -15.15 13.14 -4.85
N ASN A 137 -14.75 13.22 -3.58
CA ASN A 137 -14.24 14.46 -2.98
C ASN A 137 -12.71 14.50 -3.03
N VAL A 138 -12.14 15.61 -3.54
CA VAL A 138 -10.69 15.83 -3.52
C VAL A 138 -10.26 16.19 -2.10
N VAL A 139 -9.38 15.37 -1.53
CA VAL A 139 -8.81 15.56 -0.18
C VAL A 139 -7.50 16.34 -0.26
N GLN A 140 -6.65 16.03 -1.24
CA GLN A 140 -5.34 16.66 -1.40
C GLN A 140 -4.85 16.62 -2.85
N GLN A 141 -4.08 17.64 -3.24
CA GLN A 141 -3.34 17.72 -4.48
C GLN A 141 -1.84 17.90 -4.18
N PHE A 142 -0.99 17.15 -4.90
CA PHE A 142 0.47 17.16 -4.77
C PHE A 142 1.16 17.79 -5.99
#